data_AF-A0A914EN34-F1
#
_entry.id   AF-A0A914EN34-F1
#
_cell.length_a   1.000
_cell.length_b   1.000
_cell.length_c   1.000
_cell.angle_alpha   90.00
_cell.angle_beta   90.00
_cell.angle_gamma   90.00
#
_symmetry.space_group_name_H-M   'P 1'
#
loop_
_entity.id
_entity.type
_entity.pdbx_description
1 polymer ?
#
loop_
_entity_poly.entity_id
_entity_poly.type
_entity_poly.pdbx_seq_one_letter_code
_entity_poly.pdbx_strand_id
1 'polypeptide(L)'
;MRGKRWHLDHPRRTPCLAIRRETINSWERRAPLAPKHVKQLTEKGIKVLVQPFENRAYSHEEYVNAGAIVQEDLAEAQLVMSVKQIRIDDLMSNKTYAFFSHTIKGQSENMPMLDTILKRKIRLIDYEKICDDEGRRLVMFGKWAGYAGFLDILHGLGQRLKFLGHKNPFERIVMAHDYFDSKEAVEALKECGEEINSGALPTSLGPMIFVFTGTGNVSQGSRELFKHLPHEYVEPDRLPEIAKNGDMNKIYGCIVSRKHHLRRKIDGQFDPTEFEAFPERYESNFITKIAPYASIIVNGLFWRANDPRLIKTLDSTKLSSKLIAICDISADPNGSIEFMTECTTIEKPFVIYNPEMGITTSRLTDPGILICSIDNMPTQLPREATEHFGNLLLPFVEDMLKAAQATSFNKINCVDEIKNAIITSNGHLTKKYDYIHELMVKQLGKKINTRAEETYFGDFIDVTQEIECKNQKFSKSFDSAGLLKIMSQKKFLTQHNRA
;
A
#
# COMPACT_ATOMS: atom_id res chain seq x y z
N MET A 1 -0.64 -17.79 -47.61
CA MET A 1 -1.54 -17.29 -46.55
C MET A 1 -1.17 -15.85 -46.25
N ARG A 2 -2.13 -14.93 -46.27
CA ARG A 2 -1.92 -13.48 -46.32
C ARG A 2 -1.36 -12.93 -45.01
N GLY A 3 -0.14 -12.39 -45.05
CA GLY A 3 0.39 -11.52 -44.01
C GLY A 3 -0.39 -10.20 -43.98
N LYS A 4 -0.91 -9.83 -42.81
CA LYS A 4 -1.57 -8.54 -42.61
C LYS A 4 -0.50 -7.44 -42.65
N ARG A 5 -0.47 -6.74 -43.79
CA ARG A 5 0.32 -5.52 -44.02
C ARG A 5 -0.27 -4.40 -43.17
N TRP A 6 0.56 -3.77 -42.36
CA TRP A 6 0.22 -2.56 -41.62
C TRP A 6 -0.01 -1.41 -42.61
N HIS A 7 -1.24 -0.90 -42.70
CA HIS A 7 -1.52 0.33 -43.44
C HIS A 7 -0.95 1.53 -42.66
N LEU A 8 -0.22 2.38 -43.40
CA LEU A 8 0.52 3.55 -42.95
C LEU A 8 -0.34 4.79 -43.17
N ASP A 9 -0.49 5.61 -42.14
CA ASP A 9 -0.77 7.04 -42.27
C ASP A 9 -0.08 7.76 -41.09
N HIS A 10 0.70 8.80 -41.40
CA HIS A 10 1.64 9.57 -40.56
C HIS A 10 3.03 8.91 -40.35
N PRO A 11 4.14 9.68 -40.41
CA PRO A 11 5.46 9.14 -40.09
C PRO A 11 5.41 8.64 -38.65
N ARG A 12 5.42 7.31 -38.46
CA ARG A 12 5.29 6.71 -37.13
C ARG A 12 6.51 7.10 -36.32
N ARG A 13 6.34 8.09 -35.45
CA ARG A 13 7.31 8.42 -34.41
C ARG A 13 7.57 7.13 -33.64
N THR A 14 8.83 6.73 -33.52
CA THR A 14 9.22 5.54 -32.78
C THR A 14 8.59 5.60 -31.38
N PRO A 15 7.83 4.59 -30.94
CA PRO A 15 7.26 4.56 -29.61
C PRO A 15 8.36 4.74 -28.57
N CYS A 16 8.19 5.69 -27.68
CA CYS A 16 9.19 6.07 -26.70
C CYS A 16 8.56 6.15 -25.31
N LEU A 17 9.12 5.38 -24.37
CA LEU A 17 8.82 5.50 -22.96
C LEU A 17 10.06 5.95 -22.19
N ALA A 18 9.84 6.54 -21.02
CA ALA A 18 10.88 6.93 -20.09
C ALA A 18 10.67 6.28 -18.73
N ILE A 19 11.75 5.77 -18.13
CA ILE A 19 11.83 5.42 -16.72
C ILE A 19 12.44 6.62 -15.99
N ARG A 20 11.63 7.28 -15.17
CA ARG A 20 12.03 8.47 -14.41
C ARG A 20 12.90 8.10 -13.20
N ARG A 21 13.66 9.06 -12.66
CA ARG A 21 14.20 8.95 -11.29
C ARG A 21 13.09 9.08 -10.25
N GLU A 22 13.18 8.29 -9.19
CA GLU A 22 12.31 8.43 -8.02
C GLU A 22 12.76 9.61 -7.15
N THR A 23 11.81 10.27 -6.47
CA THR A 23 12.10 11.50 -5.70
C THR A 23 11.42 11.54 -4.34
N ILE A 24 10.68 10.48 -3.97
CA ILE A 24 9.84 10.50 -2.77
C ILE A 24 10.66 10.44 -1.48
N ASN A 25 11.71 9.60 -1.44
CA ASN A 25 12.67 9.48 -0.36
C ASN A 25 13.92 8.72 -0.84
N SER A 26 14.93 8.62 0.02
CA SER A 26 16.20 7.93 -0.26
C SER A 26 16.06 6.41 -0.42
N TRP A 27 15.05 5.81 0.20
CA TRP A 27 14.82 4.36 0.17
C TRP A 27 14.14 3.87 -1.10
N GLU A 28 13.44 4.74 -1.83
CA GLU A 28 12.79 4.39 -3.09
C GLU A 28 13.81 4.22 -4.22
N ARG A 29 14.50 3.08 -4.18
CA ARG A 29 15.53 2.67 -5.14
C ARG A 29 14.97 1.79 -6.27
N ARG A 30 13.68 1.44 -6.19
CA ARG A 30 13.02 0.58 -7.18
C ARG A 30 12.81 1.34 -8.49
N ALA A 31 12.46 0.58 -9.53
CA ALA A 31 12.01 1.11 -10.80
C ALA A 31 10.74 0.36 -11.27
N PRO A 32 9.94 0.92 -12.18
CA PRO A 32 8.82 0.21 -12.78
C PRO A 32 9.27 -0.98 -13.65
N LEU A 33 10.49 -0.93 -14.21
CA LEU A 33 11.04 -1.96 -15.10
C LEU A 33 12.52 -2.19 -14.80
N ALA A 34 12.88 -3.45 -14.50
CA ALA A 34 14.28 -3.92 -14.46
C ALA A 34 14.92 -3.95 -15.88
N PRO A 35 16.27 -3.96 -15.98
CA PRO A 35 17.00 -4.06 -17.25
C PRO A 35 16.54 -5.21 -18.16
N LYS A 36 16.18 -6.37 -17.61
CA LYS A 36 15.67 -7.51 -18.40
C LYS A 36 14.38 -7.20 -19.16
N HIS A 37 13.51 -6.33 -18.62
CA HIS A 37 12.27 -5.92 -19.29
C HIS A 37 12.57 -4.85 -20.33
N VAL A 38 13.50 -3.94 -20.02
CA VAL A 38 13.99 -2.93 -20.96
C VAL A 38 14.56 -3.60 -22.21
N LYS A 39 15.37 -4.65 -22.04
CA LYS A 39 15.90 -5.45 -23.15
C LYS A 39 14.80 -6.02 -24.05
N GLN A 40 13.76 -6.59 -23.46
CA GLN A 40 12.61 -7.10 -24.22
C GLN A 40 11.86 -6.01 -24.99
N LEU A 41 11.80 -4.78 -24.46
CA LEU A 41 11.15 -3.65 -25.12
C LEU A 41 12.01 -3.08 -26.25
N THR A 42 13.32 -2.95 -26.04
CA THR A 42 14.26 -2.42 -27.03
C THR A 42 14.42 -3.38 -28.21
N GLU A 43 14.45 -4.70 -27.96
CA GLU A 43 14.42 -5.74 -29.01
C GLU A 43 13.14 -5.68 -29.87
N LYS A 44 12.03 -5.18 -29.32
CA LYS A 44 10.78 -4.90 -30.06
C LYS A 44 10.78 -3.56 -30.79
N GLY A 45 11.89 -2.80 -30.75
CA GLY A 45 12.02 -1.49 -31.39
C GLY A 45 11.38 -0.34 -30.62
N ILE A 46 11.05 -0.52 -29.33
CA ILE A 46 10.58 0.57 -28.46
C ILE A 46 11.81 1.31 -27.92
N LYS A 47 11.82 2.63 -28.08
CA LYS A 47 12.87 3.48 -27.49
C LYS A 47 12.61 3.62 -25.98
N VAL A 48 13.59 3.23 -25.17
CA VAL A 48 13.53 3.36 -23.71
C VAL A 48 14.53 4.40 -23.25
N LEU A 49 14.05 5.49 -22.68
CA LEU A 49 14.87 6.49 -21.99
C LEU A 49 14.93 6.16 -20.50
N VAL A 50 16.09 6.33 -19.88
CA VAL A 50 16.27 6.17 -18.44
C VAL A 50 16.88 7.44 -17.88
N GLN A 51 16.18 8.07 -16.94
CA GLN A 51 16.73 9.24 -16.28
C GLN A 51 17.86 8.83 -15.32
N PRO A 52 19.03 9.50 -15.33
CA PRO A 52 20.12 9.22 -14.39
C PRO A 52 19.65 9.26 -12.95
N PHE A 53 20.05 8.26 -12.15
CA PHE A 53 19.81 8.23 -10.71
C PHE A 53 20.79 7.26 -10.06
N GLU A 54 21.71 7.75 -9.23
CA GLU A 54 22.72 6.91 -8.58
C GLU A 54 22.13 5.93 -7.55
N ASN A 55 21.05 6.32 -6.88
CA ASN A 55 20.46 5.48 -5.84
C ASN A 55 19.55 4.38 -6.42
N ARG A 56 19.37 4.28 -7.74
CA ARG A 56 18.55 3.21 -8.34
C ARG A 56 19.19 1.85 -8.08
N ALA A 57 18.39 0.85 -7.76
CA ALA A 57 18.84 -0.50 -7.45
C ALA A 57 19.59 -1.20 -8.61
N TYR A 58 19.32 -0.78 -9.84
CA TYR A 58 20.05 -1.18 -11.04
C TYR A 58 20.84 0.02 -11.57
N SER A 59 22.11 -0.21 -11.92
CA SER A 59 23.02 0.84 -12.39
C SER A 59 22.64 1.34 -13.78
N HIS A 60 23.17 2.51 -14.18
CA HIS A 60 22.94 3.03 -15.53
C HIS A 60 23.52 2.11 -16.59
N GLU A 61 24.68 1.52 -16.32
CA GLU A 61 25.34 0.57 -17.22
C GLU A 61 24.47 -0.65 -17.47
N GLU A 62 23.80 -1.20 -16.45
CA GLU A 62 22.86 -2.31 -16.62
C GLU A 62 21.71 -1.95 -17.58
N TYR A 63 21.21 -0.71 -17.52
CA TYR A 63 20.19 -0.23 -18.45
C TYR A 63 20.73 0.01 -19.87
N VAL A 64 21.94 0.58 -20.01
CA VAL A 64 22.60 0.78 -21.31
C VAL A 64 22.85 -0.57 -21.99
N ASN A 65 23.33 -1.57 -21.24
CA ASN A 65 23.54 -2.93 -21.74
C ASN A 65 22.23 -3.62 -22.16
N ALA A 66 21.08 -3.17 -21.63
CA ALA A 66 19.75 -3.57 -22.06
C ALA A 66 19.21 -2.77 -23.27
N GLY A 67 19.99 -1.86 -23.83
CA GLY A 67 19.64 -1.05 -24.99
C GLY A 67 18.88 0.24 -24.68
N ALA A 68 18.79 0.66 -23.41
CA ALA A 68 18.23 1.97 -23.07
C ALA A 68 19.21 3.11 -23.32
N ILE A 69 18.67 4.31 -23.45
CA ILE A 69 19.42 5.56 -23.55
C ILE A 69 19.30 6.30 -22.22
N VAL A 70 20.44 6.54 -21.58
CA VAL A 70 20.49 7.27 -20.30
C VAL A 70 20.64 8.76 -20.59
N GLN A 71 19.66 9.57 -20.18
CA GLN A 71 19.65 11.02 -20.40
C GLN A 71 18.71 11.75 -19.43
N GLU A 72 19.00 13.03 -19.17
CA GLU A 72 18.19 13.86 -18.26
C GLU A 72 16.83 14.25 -18.83
N ASP A 73 16.81 14.70 -20.08
CA ASP A 73 15.60 15.17 -20.74
C ASP A 73 14.71 14.00 -21.16
N LEU A 74 13.46 14.01 -20.71
CA LEU A 74 12.46 12.99 -21.02
C LEU A 74 11.38 13.51 -21.98
N ALA A 75 11.53 14.72 -22.54
CA ALA A 75 10.52 15.37 -23.37
C ALA A 75 10.17 14.60 -24.66
N GLU A 76 11.02 13.70 -25.15
CA GLU A 76 10.70 12.86 -26.30
C GLU A 76 9.67 11.76 -25.97
N ALA A 77 9.69 11.24 -24.74
CA ALA A 77 8.86 10.11 -24.34
C ALA A 77 7.37 10.46 -24.36
N GLN A 78 6.54 9.54 -24.86
CA GLN A 78 5.09 9.67 -24.82
C GLN A 78 4.52 9.14 -23.50
N LEU A 79 5.17 8.12 -22.94
CA LEU A 79 4.85 7.51 -21.65
C LEU A 79 6.01 7.73 -20.67
N VAL A 80 5.75 8.32 -19.51
CA VAL A 80 6.72 8.47 -18.42
C VAL A 80 6.28 7.59 -17.25
N MET A 81 7.16 6.71 -16.79
CA MET A 81 6.88 5.72 -15.76
C MET A 81 7.71 6.02 -14.52
N SER A 82 7.07 5.98 -13.35
CA SER A 82 7.70 5.95 -12.03
C SER A 82 6.98 4.94 -11.15
N VAL A 83 7.58 4.52 -10.04
CA VAL A 83 6.92 3.71 -9.02
C VAL A 83 5.98 4.60 -8.22
N LYS A 84 6.47 5.72 -7.69
CA LYS A 84 5.73 6.61 -6.79
C LYS A 84 5.33 7.92 -7.48
N GLN A 85 4.55 8.72 -6.75
CA GLN A 85 4.10 10.04 -7.18
C GLN A 85 5.26 10.98 -7.53
N ILE A 86 4.99 11.89 -8.46
CA ILE A 86 5.98 12.81 -9.03
C ILE A 86 5.73 14.22 -8.48
N ARG A 87 6.80 14.96 -8.19
CA ARG A 87 6.70 16.35 -7.76
C ARG A 87 5.97 17.18 -8.81
N ILE A 88 5.19 18.17 -8.36
CA ILE A 88 4.37 19.01 -9.25
C ILE A 88 5.22 19.69 -10.32
N ASP A 89 6.39 20.21 -9.96
CA ASP A 89 7.28 20.96 -10.88
C ASP A 89 7.87 20.08 -11.99
N ASP A 90 7.90 18.77 -11.76
CA ASP A 90 8.48 17.76 -12.63
C ASP A 90 7.51 17.19 -13.68
N LEU A 91 6.23 17.55 -13.61
CA LEU A 91 5.18 17.07 -14.50
C LEU A 91 5.16 17.82 -15.84
N MET A 92 5.46 17.15 -16.94
CA MET A 92 5.40 17.75 -18.27
C MET A 92 3.97 17.74 -18.84
N SER A 93 3.55 18.87 -19.41
CA SER A 93 2.23 19.00 -20.04
C SER A 93 2.04 18.09 -21.24
N ASN A 94 0.79 17.65 -21.45
CA ASN A 94 0.36 16.82 -22.57
C ASN A 94 1.12 15.48 -22.70
N LYS A 95 1.56 14.91 -21.57
CA LYS A 95 2.18 13.58 -21.49
C LYS A 95 1.23 12.53 -20.95
N THR A 96 1.60 11.27 -21.13
CA THR A 96 1.02 10.16 -20.36
C THR A 96 1.99 9.75 -19.27
N TYR A 97 1.49 9.60 -18.05
CA TYR A 97 2.24 9.12 -16.90
C TYR A 97 1.63 7.83 -16.36
N ALA A 98 2.48 6.93 -15.87
CA ALA A 98 2.05 5.72 -15.16
C ALA A 98 2.80 5.56 -13.83
N PHE A 99 2.07 5.58 -12.72
CA PHE A 99 2.61 5.43 -11.36
C PHE A 99 1.51 5.16 -10.32
N PHE A 100 1.89 4.78 -9.09
CA PHE A 100 0.96 4.76 -7.95
C PHE A 100 0.64 6.19 -7.53
N SER A 101 -0.50 6.71 -7.99
CA SER A 101 -0.82 8.13 -7.77
C SER A 101 -1.33 8.42 -6.37
N HIS A 102 -1.92 7.41 -5.72
CA HIS A 102 -2.57 7.54 -4.43
C HIS A 102 -3.57 8.72 -4.43
N THR A 103 -4.39 8.82 -5.49
CA THR A 103 -5.43 9.88 -5.65
C THR A 103 -6.86 9.34 -5.63
N ILE A 104 -7.05 8.06 -5.95
CA ILE A 104 -8.36 7.42 -6.14
C ILE A 104 -9.23 7.36 -4.87
N LYS A 105 -8.65 7.50 -3.68
CA LYS A 105 -9.39 7.56 -2.40
C LYS A 105 -9.54 9.02 -1.90
N GLY A 106 -9.21 9.99 -2.75
CA GLY A 106 -9.22 11.42 -2.40
C GLY A 106 -8.13 11.79 -1.41
N GLN A 107 -6.98 11.13 -1.40
CA GLN A 107 -5.92 11.41 -0.43
C GLN A 107 -5.42 12.86 -0.54
N SER A 108 -5.59 13.63 0.53
CA SER A 108 -5.52 15.09 0.52
C SER A 108 -4.15 15.63 0.10
N GLU A 109 -3.09 14.91 0.42
CA GLU A 109 -1.70 15.21 0.12
C GLU A 109 -1.39 15.16 -1.39
N ASN A 110 -2.11 14.32 -2.14
CA ASN A 110 -1.90 14.11 -3.57
C ASN A 110 -2.89 14.88 -4.46
N MET A 111 -3.91 15.51 -3.87
CA MET A 111 -4.89 16.30 -4.63
C MET A 111 -4.28 17.50 -5.38
N PRO A 112 -3.30 18.25 -4.84
CA PRO A 112 -2.62 19.30 -5.61
C PRO A 112 -1.89 18.79 -6.86
N MET A 113 -1.31 17.59 -6.78
CA MET A 113 -0.71 16.92 -7.93
C MET A 113 -1.78 16.56 -8.96
N LEU A 114 -2.92 16.00 -8.54
CA LEU A 114 -4.03 15.67 -9.45
C LEU A 114 -4.59 16.91 -10.16
N ASP A 115 -4.76 18.02 -9.45
CA ASP A 115 -5.18 19.30 -10.04
C ASP A 115 -4.19 19.78 -11.11
N THR A 116 -2.89 19.67 -10.83
CA THR A 116 -1.84 19.97 -11.82
C THR A 116 -1.91 19.04 -13.02
N ILE A 117 -2.14 17.74 -12.81
CA ILE A 117 -2.30 16.75 -13.87
C ILE A 117 -3.46 17.12 -14.81
N LEU A 118 -4.59 17.54 -14.25
CA LEU A 118 -5.75 18.01 -15.02
C LEU A 118 -5.40 19.29 -15.81
N LYS A 119 -4.85 20.32 -15.15
CA LYS A 119 -4.47 21.59 -15.79
C LYS A 119 -3.46 21.40 -16.93
N ARG A 120 -2.48 20.52 -16.74
CA ARG A 120 -1.43 20.19 -17.71
C ARG A 120 -1.89 19.17 -18.76
N LYS A 121 -3.17 18.78 -18.75
CA LYS A 121 -3.80 17.82 -19.68
C LYS A 121 -3.05 16.48 -19.73
N ILE A 122 -2.50 16.07 -18.60
CA ILE A 122 -1.79 14.80 -18.46
C ILE A 122 -2.80 13.66 -18.44
N ARG A 123 -2.45 12.58 -19.15
CA ARG A 123 -3.13 11.29 -19.01
C ARG A 123 -2.46 10.48 -17.92
N LEU A 124 -3.17 10.20 -16.84
CA LEU A 124 -2.65 9.44 -15.71
C LEU A 124 -3.18 8.01 -15.74
N ILE A 125 -2.27 7.03 -15.81
CA ILE A 125 -2.54 5.61 -15.63
C ILE A 125 -2.12 5.25 -14.20
N ASP A 126 -3.05 4.79 -13.37
CA ASP A 126 -2.71 4.36 -12.01
C ASP A 126 -2.52 2.84 -11.96
N TYR A 127 -1.33 2.39 -11.57
CA TYR A 127 -1.02 0.97 -11.42
C TYR A 127 -1.95 0.25 -10.42
N GLU A 128 -2.50 0.96 -9.43
CA GLU A 128 -3.46 0.39 -8.47
C GLU A 128 -4.77 -0.03 -9.15
N LYS A 129 -5.07 0.52 -10.33
CA LYS A 129 -6.29 0.28 -11.09
C LYS A 129 -6.12 -0.61 -12.32
N ILE A 130 -4.94 -1.22 -12.47
CA ILE A 130 -4.74 -2.33 -13.40
C ILE A 130 -5.29 -3.59 -12.71
N CYS A 131 -6.56 -3.86 -12.97
CA CYS A 131 -7.32 -4.97 -12.41
C CYS A 131 -7.95 -5.80 -13.53
N ASP A 132 -8.18 -7.09 -13.25
CA ASP A 132 -9.02 -7.93 -14.10
C ASP A 132 -10.51 -7.61 -13.96
N ASP A 133 -11.35 -8.37 -14.68
CA ASP A 133 -12.81 -8.20 -14.71
C ASP A 133 -13.48 -8.47 -13.35
N GLU A 134 -12.84 -9.23 -12.46
CA GLU A 134 -13.29 -9.48 -11.09
C GLU A 134 -12.83 -8.36 -10.13
N GLY A 135 -12.09 -7.36 -10.62
CA GLY A 135 -11.53 -6.28 -9.82
C GLY A 135 -10.25 -6.65 -9.06
N ARG A 136 -9.68 -7.83 -9.29
CA ARG A 136 -8.43 -8.26 -8.66
C ARG A 136 -7.27 -7.51 -9.31
N ARG A 137 -6.47 -6.87 -8.47
CA ARG A 137 -5.30 -6.11 -8.93
C ARG A 137 -4.24 -7.04 -9.51
N LEU A 138 -3.69 -6.69 -10.67
CA LEU A 138 -2.73 -7.52 -11.41
C LEU A 138 -1.28 -7.10 -11.20
N VAL A 139 -1.04 -5.81 -10.89
CA VAL A 139 0.30 -5.22 -10.79
C VAL A 139 0.55 -4.70 -9.38
N MET A 140 1.38 -5.40 -8.58
CA MET A 140 1.63 -5.07 -7.17
C MET A 140 2.98 -5.58 -6.64
N PHE A 141 3.40 -5.06 -5.49
CA PHE A 141 4.65 -5.46 -4.79
C PHE A 141 4.43 -6.44 -3.63
N GLY A 142 3.20 -6.94 -3.43
CA GLY A 142 2.79 -7.59 -2.17
C GLY A 142 3.72 -8.72 -1.69
N LYS A 143 4.23 -9.55 -2.60
CA LYS A 143 5.13 -10.66 -2.24
C LYS A 143 6.41 -10.18 -1.56
N TRP A 144 7.03 -9.13 -2.08
CA TRP A 144 8.27 -8.57 -1.52
C TRP A 144 8.05 -7.74 -0.26
N ALA A 145 6.84 -7.20 -0.06
CA ALA A 145 6.45 -6.66 1.25
C ALA A 145 6.43 -7.77 2.32
N GLY A 146 5.91 -8.94 1.96
CA GLY A 146 5.90 -10.13 2.82
C GLY A 146 7.30 -10.63 3.18
N TYR A 147 8.21 -10.66 2.21
CA TYR A 147 9.63 -11.01 2.43
C TYR A 147 10.29 -10.06 3.43
N ALA A 148 10.29 -8.76 3.11
CA ALA A 148 10.96 -7.77 3.94
C ALA A 148 10.36 -7.71 5.36
N GLY A 149 9.03 -7.63 5.48
CA GLY A 149 8.37 -7.58 6.78
C GLY A 149 8.59 -8.83 7.64
N PHE A 150 8.77 -10.00 7.03
CA PHE A 150 9.10 -11.22 7.77
C PHE A 150 10.55 -11.24 8.28
N LEU A 151 11.52 -10.79 7.48
CA LEU A 151 12.91 -10.64 7.94
C LEU A 151 13.00 -9.60 9.06
N ASP A 152 12.35 -8.45 8.87
CA ASP A 152 12.39 -7.36 9.85
C ASP A 152 11.77 -7.78 11.19
N ILE A 153 10.65 -8.51 11.19
CA ILE A 153 10.06 -8.96 12.45
C ILE A 153 10.90 -10.02 13.14
N LEU A 154 11.62 -10.88 12.39
CA LEU A 154 12.56 -11.83 13.00
C LEU A 154 13.76 -11.11 13.59
N HIS A 155 14.31 -10.11 12.90
CA HIS A 155 15.37 -9.25 13.43
C HIS A 155 14.92 -8.54 14.71
N GLY A 156 13.75 -7.89 14.67
CA GLY A 156 13.16 -7.22 15.83
C GLY A 156 12.85 -8.19 16.97
N LEU A 157 12.37 -9.40 16.66
CA LEU A 157 12.15 -10.46 17.65
C LEU A 157 13.45 -10.86 18.33
N GLY A 158 14.54 -11.03 17.58
CA GLY A 158 15.85 -11.37 18.13
C GLY A 158 16.36 -10.32 19.12
N GLN A 159 16.24 -9.04 18.75
CA GLN A 159 16.54 -7.93 19.64
C GLN A 159 15.64 -7.92 20.88
N ARG A 160 14.32 -8.05 20.70
CA ARG A 160 13.35 -8.02 21.79
C ARG A 160 13.60 -9.13 22.79
N LEU A 161 13.81 -10.36 22.33
CA LEU A 161 14.11 -11.51 23.20
C LEU A 161 15.40 -11.29 23.99
N LYS A 162 16.45 -10.73 23.35
CA LYS A 162 17.69 -10.36 24.03
C LYS A 162 17.46 -9.35 25.14
N PHE A 163 16.67 -8.28 24.89
CA PHE A 163 16.32 -7.29 25.91
C PHE A 163 15.49 -7.87 27.06
N LEU A 164 14.69 -8.91 26.79
CA LEU A 164 13.96 -9.67 27.81
C LEU A 164 14.84 -10.71 28.54
N GLY A 165 16.14 -10.78 28.24
CA GLY A 165 17.10 -11.66 28.91
C GLY A 165 17.15 -13.08 28.34
N HIS A 166 16.63 -13.31 27.13
CA HIS A 166 16.64 -14.62 26.48
C HIS A 166 17.73 -14.70 25.42
N LYS A 167 18.60 -15.71 25.54
CA LYS A 167 19.37 -16.22 24.39
C LYS A 167 18.39 -16.78 23.37
N ASN A 168 18.58 -16.47 22.10
CA ASN A 168 17.63 -16.85 21.06
C ASN A 168 18.29 -16.98 19.69
N PRO A 169 17.73 -17.80 18.78
CA PRO A 169 18.33 -18.10 17.48
C PRO A 169 18.16 -16.97 16.44
N PHE A 170 17.38 -15.93 16.75
CA PHE A 170 17.05 -14.86 15.80
C PHE A 170 18.04 -13.69 15.84
N GLU A 171 18.99 -13.66 16.79
CA GLU A 171 19.94 -12.54 16.96
C GLU A 171 20.82 -12.29 15.72
N ARG A 172 21.03 -13.29 14.87
CA ARG A 172 21.82 -13.18 13.63
C ARG A 172 21.02 -12.70 12.42
N ILE A 173 19.69 -12.72 12.50
CA ILE A 173 18.86 -12.18 11.43
C ILE A 173 18.96 -10.65 11.48
N VAL A 174 19.30 -10.04 10.35
CA VAL A 174 19.36 -8.58 10.17
C VAL A 174 18.14 -8.05 9.42
N MET A 175 17.99 -6.72 9.36
CA MET A 175 16.93 -6.05 8.59
C MET A 175 17.01 -6.46 7.11
N ALA A 176 15.88 -6.46 6.41
CA ALA A 176 15.83 -6.91 5.02
C ALA A 176 16.78 -6.15 4.10
N HIS A 177 17.02 -4.86 4.36
CA HIS A 177 17.90 -4.01 3.56
C HIS A 177 19.40 -4.24 3.79
N ASP A 178 19.77 -5.00 4.83
CA ASP A 178 21.16 -5.30 5.17
C ASP A 178 21.68 -6.56 4.45
N TYR A 179 20.79 -7.34 3.83
CA TYR A 179 21.17 -8.42 2.92
C TYR A 179 21.47 -7.87 1.53
N PHE A 180 22.48 -8.45 0.87
CA PHE A 180 22.82 -8.16 -0.51
C PHE A 180 21.69 -8.58 -1.47
N ASP A 181 21.14 -9.77 -1.25
CA ASP A 181 20.01 -10.30 -2.00
C ASP A 181 19.17 -11.28 -1.15
N SER A 182 18.04 -11.70 -1.71
CA SER A 182 17.15 -12.67 -1.08
C SER A 182 17.75 -14.06 -0.84
N LYS A 183 18.85 -14.43 -1.50
CA LYS A 183 19.52 -15.72 -1.26
C LYS A 183 20.34 -15.68 0.02
N GLU A 184 21.06 -14.59 0.26
CA GLU A 184 21.79 -14.38 1.52
C GLU A 184 20.83 -14.42 2.72
N ALA A 185 19.68 -13.76 2.61
CA ALA A 185 18.64 -13.82 3.62
C ALA A 185 18.14 -15.25 3.90
N VAL A 186 18.02 -16.07 2.86
CA VAL A 186 17.62 -17.48 2.99
C VAL A 186 18.70 -18.32 3.69
N GLU A 187 19.98 -18.08 3.42
CA GLU A 187 21.06 -18.77 4.15
C GLU A 187 21.05 -18.41 5.64
N ALA A 188 20.88 -17.13 5.99
CA ALA A 188 20.74 -16.71 7.39
C ALA A 188 19.55 -17.38 8.11
N LEU A 189 18.42 -17.56 7.40
CA LEU A 189 17.27 -18.30 7.94
C LEU A 189 17.57 -19.79 8.15
N LYS A 190 18.35 -20.43 7.27
CA LYS A 190 18.74 -21.83 7.45
C LYS A 190 19.63 -22.00 8.68
N GLU A 191 20.62 -21.13 8.88
CA GLU A 191 21.48 -21.13 10.08
C GLU A 191 20.64 -20.94 11.35
N CYS A 192 19.73 -19.96 11.35
CA CYS A 192 18.74 -19.78 12.43
C CYS A 192 17.92 -21.06 12.67
N GLY A 193 17.52 -21.74 11.59
CA GLY A 193 16.79 -22.99 11.65
C GLY A 193 17.57 -24.15 12.29
N GLU A 194 18.87 -24.25 12.05
CA GLU A 194 19.74 -25.24 12.71
C GLU A 194 19.78 -25.01 14.22
N GLU A 195 19.90 -23.75 14.66
CA GLU A 195 19.85 -23.40 16.08
C GLU A 195 18.49 -23.76 16.70
N ILE A 196 17.37 -23.45 16.04
CA ILE A 196 16.04 -23.85 16.50
C ILE A 196 15.94 -25.37 16.64
N ASN A 197 16.39 -26.14 15.65
CA ASN A 197 16.34 -27.60 15.66
C ASN A 197 17.18 -28.21 16.80
N SER A 198 18.26 -27.52 17.20
CA SER A 198 19.08 -27.88 18.35
C SER A 198 18.47 -27.52 19.72
N GLY A 199 17.30 -26.88 19.74
CA GLY A 199 16.58 -26.49 20.96
C GLY A 199 16.95 -25.11 21.50
N ALA A 200 17.43 -24.18 20.66
CA ALA A 200 17.82 -22.83 21.08
C ALA A 200 16.66 -21.88 21.40
N LEU A 201 15.40 -22.29 21.22
CA LEU A 201 14.24 -21.46 21.55
C LEU A 201 14.07 -21.29 23.07
N PRO A 202 13.68 -20.10 23.57
CA PRO A 202 13.51 -19.87 25.00
C PRO A 202 12.37 -20.72 25.58
N THR A 203 12.70 -21.68 26.45
CA THR A 203 11.72 -22.61 27.05
C THR A 203 10.67 -21.92 27.90
N SER A 204 11.00 -20.79 28.53
CA SER A 204 10.08 -19.99 29.34
C SER A 204 8.92 -19.36 28.56
N LEU A 205 9.02 -19.27 27.22
CA LEU A 205 7.98 -18.70 26.36
C LEU A 205 7.03 -19.77 25.79
N GLY A 206 7.35 -21.04 26.02
CA GLY A 206 6.68 -22.19 25.44
C GLY A 206 6.76 -22.19 23.90
N PRO A 207 5.94 -23.02 23.23
CA PRO A 207 6.00 -23.21 21.79
C PRO A 207 5.76 -21.90 21.05
N MET A 208 6.63 -21.58 20.09
CA MET A 208 6.57 -20.32 19.36
C MET A 208 5.61 -20.43 18.17
N ILE A 209 4.55 -19.63 18.20
CA ILE A 209 3.45 -19.68 17.21
C ILE A 209 3.43 -18.38 16.40
N PHE A 210 3.66 -18.49 15.10
CA PHE A 210 3.52 -17.43 14.11
C PHE A 210 2.13 -17.50 13.46
N VAL A 211 1.35 -16.44 13.59
CA VAL A 211 0.05 -16.29 12.95
C VAL A 211 0.20 -15.40 11.72
N PHE A 212 -0.06 -15.96 10.54
CA PHE A 212 -0.08 -15.24 9.26
C PHE A 212 -1.51 -14.89 8.89
N THR A 213 -1.87 -13.61 8.89
CA THR A 213 -3.22 -13.20 8.51
C THR A 213 -3.30 -12.90 7.01
N GLY A 214 -4.45 -13.22 6.42
CA GLY A 214 -4.65 -13.11 4.98
C GLY A 214 -4.01 -14.24 4.19
N THR A 215 -4.45 -14.41 2.95
CA THR A 215 -4.01 -15.48 2.03
C THR A 215 -3.39 -14.93 0.73
N GLY A 216 -3.28 -13.61 0.61
CA GLY A 216 -2.73 -12.93 -0.56
C GLY A 216 -1.20 -12.92 -0.60
N ASN A 217 -0.66 -12.14 -1.55
CA ASN A 217 0.77 -12.10 -1.87
C ASN A 217 1.67 -11.77 -0.68
N VAL A 218 1.24 -10.88 0.22
CA VAL A 218 2.00 -10.53 1.44
C VAL A 218 2.21 -11.75 2.33
N SER A 219 1.13 -12.39 2.76
CA SER A 219 1.16 -13.62 3.57
C SER A 219 1.95 -14.74 2.88
N GLN A 220 1.76 -14.92 1.57
CA GLN A 220 2.53 -15.90 0.80
C GLN A 220 4.03 -15.61 0.81
N GLY A 221 4.44 -14.35 0.62
CA GLY A 221 5.84 -13.93 0.67
C GLY A 221 6.50 -14.24 2.03
N SER A 222 5.85 -13.86 3.13
CA SER A 222 6.35 -14.17 4.48
C SER A 222 6.46 -15.69 4.71
N ARG A 223 5.47 -16.46 4.23
CA ARG A 223 5.43 -17.91 4.37
C ARG A 223 6.46 -18.63 3.52
N GLU A 224 6.89 -18.06 2.39
CA GLU A 224 8.00 -18.61 1.60
C GLU A 224 9.30 -18.57 2.40
N LEU A 225 9.58 -17.48 3.10
CA LEU A 225 10.73 -17.39 3.99
C LEU A 225 10.60 -18.28 5.24
N PHE A 226 9.41 -18.30 5.86
CA PHE A 226 9.13 -19.16 7.03
C PHE A 226 9.45 -20.64 6.79
N LYS A 227 9.29 -21.13 5.55
CA LYS A 227 9.58 -22.53 5.19
C LYS A 227 11.05 -22.93 5.34
N HIS A 228 11.97 -21.98 5.42
CA HIS A 228 13.39 -22.25 5.63
C HIS A 228 13.75 -22.51 7.11
N LEU A 229 12.80 -22.29 8.02
CA LEU A 229 12.93 -22.62 9.44
C LEU A 229 12.29 -24.00 9.71
N PRO A 230 12.74 -24.77 10.73
CA PRO A 230 12.08 -26.00 11.13
C PRO A 230 10.68 -25.68 11.65
N HIS A 231 9.65 -26.14 10.92
CA HIS A 231 8.29 -25.67 11.18
C HIS A 231 7.21 -26.75 11.02
N GLU A 232 6.07 -26.50 11.63
CA GLU A 232 4.83 -27.25 11.43
C GLU A 232 3.67 -26.27 11.22
N TYR A 233 2.88 -26.45 10.16
CA TYR A 233 1.66 -25.67 9.96
C TYR A 233 0.48 -26.33 10.68
N VAL A 234 -0.29 -25.54 11.42
CA VAL A 234 -1.44 -26.00 12.21
C VAL A 234 -2.69 -25.16 11.94
N GLU A 235 -3.84 -25.81 11.98
CA GLU A 235 -5.15 -25.14 11.87
C GLU A 235 -5.46 -24.31 13.14
N PRO A 236 -6.23 -23.21 13.03
CA PRO A 236 -6.55 -22.35 14.17
C PRO A 236 -7.13 -23.09 15.40
N ASP A 237 -7.94 -24.12 15.19
CA ASP A 237 -8.56 -24.88 16.30
C ASP A 237 -7.56 -25.72 17.10
N ARG A 238 -6.36 -25.98 16.56
CA ARG A 238 -5.27 -26.70 17.24
C ARG A 238 -4.42 -25.79 18.10
N LEU A 239 -4.50 -24.46 17.93
CA LEU A 239 -3.69 -23.49 18.67
C LEU A 239 -3.70 -23.66 20.20
N PRO A 240 -4.84 -23.95 20.87
CA PRO A 240 -4.84 -24.14 22.32
C PRO A 240 -4.03 -25.36 22.79
N GLU A 241 -4.00 -26.42 21.99
CA GLU A 241 -3.22 -27.64 22.27
C GLU A 241 -1.74 -27.38 22.03
N ILE A 242 -1.39 -26.79 20.88
CA ILE A 242 -0.01 -26.47 20.51
C ILE A 242 0.62 -25.47 21.49
N ALA A 243 -0.14 -24.47 21.94
CA ALA A 243 0.37 -23.50 22.91
C ALA A 243 0.77 -24.14 24.26
N LYS A 244 0.23 -25.31 24.60
CA LYS A 244 0.52 -26.05 25.83
C LYS A 244 1.57 -27.15 25.64
N ASN A 245 1.45 -27.90 24.55
CA ASN A 245 2.13 -29.19 24.37
C ASN A 245 3.01 -29.26 23.11
N GLY A 246 3.15 -28.15 22.37
CA GLY A 246 4.01 -28.10 21.19
C GLY A 246 5.48 -28.36 21.53
N ASP A 247 6.22 -28.85 20.53
CA ASP A 247 7.65 -29.06 20.63
C ASP A 247 8.41 -27.73 20.60
N MET A 248 9.60 -27.73 21.19
CA MET A 248 10.47 -26.55 21.32
C MET A 248 11.66 -26.55 20.35
N ASN A 249 11.76 -27.57 19.49
CA ASN A 249 12.80 -27.68 18.45
C ASN A 249 12.29 -27.28 17.05
N LYS A 250 11.11 -26.66 16.98
CA LYS A 250 10.49 -26.13 15.77
C LYS A 250 9.57 -24.97 16.11
N ILE A 251 9.13 -24.25 15.09
CA ILE A 251 8.14 -23.18 15.20
C ILE A 251 6.83 -23.56 14.52
N TYR A 252 5.73 -23.00 14.99
CA TYR A 252 4.39 -23.31 14.46
C TYR A 252 3.87 -22.18 13.61
N GLY A 253 3.39 -22.49 12.40
CA GLY A 253 2.73 -21.54 11.51
C GLY A 253 1.23 -21.74 11.51
N CYS A 254 0.43 -20.69 11.65
CA CYS A 254 -1.02 -20.76 11.52
C CYS A 254 -1.52 -19.73 10.51
N ILE A 255 -2.28 -20.17 9.51
CA ILE A 255 -2.78 -19.31 8.44
C ILE A 255 -4.22 -18.90 8.76
N VAL A 256 -4.44 -17.61 8.92
CA VAL A 256 -5.74 -17.04 9.31
C VAL A 256 -6.37 -16.31 8.13
N SER A 257 -7.27 -17.00 7.44
CA SER A 257 -8.16 -16.38 6.45
C SER A 257 -9.44 -15.85 7.11
N ARG A 258 -10.25 -15.13 6.32
CA ARG A 258 -11.51 -14.52 6.75
C ARG A 258 -12.44 -15.48 7.48
N LYS A 259 -12.60 -16.73 7.02
CA LYS A 259 -13.49 -17.71 7.65
C LYS A 259 -13.10 -18.08 9.09
N HIS A 260 -11.83 -17.90 9.46
CA HIS A 260 -11.35 -18.24 10.80
C HIS A 260 -11.62 -17.15 11.82
N HIS A 261 -11.66 -15.89 11.36
CA HIS A 261 -11.74 -14.74 12.26
C HIS A 261 -13.01 -13.89 12.10
N LEU A 262 -13.72 -13.98 10.98
CA LEU A 262 -14.98 -13.28 10.76
C LEU A 262 -16.15 -14.22 11.02
N ARG A 263 -17.15 -13.70 11.71
CA ARG A 263 -18.42 -14.40 11.94
C ARG A 263 -19.60 -13.43 11.85
N ARG A 264 -20.73 -13.92 11.34
CA ARG A 264 -22.01 -13.22 11.45
C ARG A 264 -22.38 -13.05 12.91
N LYS A 265 -22.89 -11.87 13.26
CA LYS A 265 -23.34 -11.55 14.62
C LYS A 265 -24.53 -12.40 15.08
N ILE A 266 -25.32 -12.92 14.14
CA ILE A 266 -26.58 -13.64 14.42
C ILE A 266 -26.39 -15.13 14.74
N ASP A 267 -25.53 -15.83 14.01
CA ASP A 267 -25.42 -17.30 14.05
C ASP A 267 -23.96 -17.79 14.12
N GLY A 268 -22.99 -16.88 14.06
CA GLY A 268 -21.57 -17.19 14.12
C GLY A 268 -20.99 -17.78 12.83
N GLN A 269 -21.73 -17.89 11.73
CA GLN A 269 -21.25 -18.46 10.46
C GLN A 269 -20.52 -17.42 9.60
N PHE A 270 -19.73 -17.89 8.63
CA PHE A 270 -19.08 -17.02 7.65
C PHE A 270 -19.56 -17.32 6.23
N ASP A 271 -20.06 -16.29 5.53
CA ASP A 271 -20.35 -16.32 4.11
C ASP A 271 -19.57 -15.22 3.38
N PRO A 272 -18.68 -15.58 2.43
CA PRO A 272 -17.85 -14.60 1.76
C PRO A 272 -18.66 -13.63 0.89
N THR A 273 -19.73 -14.09 0.23
CA THR A 273 -20.54 -13.27 -0.68
C THR A 273 -21.35 -12.24 0.10
N GLU A 274 -21.97 -12.66 1.21
CA GLU A 274 -22.71 -11.73 2.06
C GLU A 274 -21.75 -10.74 2.74
N PHE A 275 -20.59 -11.19 3.21
CA PHE A 275 -19.60 -10.29 3.83
C PHE A 275 -19.14 -9.19 2.88
N GLU A 276 -18.97 -9.50 1.58
CA GLU A 276 -18.61 -8.49 0.59
C GLU A 276 -19.69 -7.42 0.41
N ALA A 277 -20.97 -7.79 0.51
CA ALA A 277 -22.10 -6.87 0.36
C ALA A 277 -22.46 -6.12 1.66
N PHE A 278 -22.35 -6.79 2.81
CA PHE A 278 -22.84 -6.33 4.12
C PHE A 278 -21.84 -6.62 5.25
N PRO A 279 -20.62 -6.03 5.21
CA PRO A 279 -19.58 -6.30 6.19
C PRO A 279 -19.99 -5.91 7.63
N GLU A 280 -20.93 -4.99 7.80
CA GLU A 280 -21.45 -4.53 9.09
C GLU A 280 -22.23 -5.62 9.87
N ARG A 281 -22.68 -6.68 9.19
CA ARG A 281 -23.34 -7.84 9.81
C ARG A 281 -22.35 -8.78 10.50
N TYR A 282 -21.06 -8.57 10.27
CA TYR A 282 -19.99 -9.41 10.77
C TYR A 282 -19.24 -8.75 11.92
N GLU A 283 -18.57 -9.57 12.70
CA GLU A 283 -17.59 -9.15 13.70
C GLU A 283 -16.36 -10.06 13.66
N SER A 284 -15.25 -9.58 14.23
CA SER A 284 -14.02 -10.37 14.37
C SER A 284 -14.01 -11.10 15.71
N ASN A 285 -13.77 -12.42 15.71
CA ASN A 285 -13.50 -13.22 16.91
C ASN A 285 -11.98 -13.48 17.09
N PHE A 286 -11.11 -12.84 16.31
CA PHE A 286 -9.65 -13.05 16.33
C PHE A 286 -9.06 -12.93 17.74
N ILE A 287 -9.46 -11.89 18.48
CA ILE A 287 -8.95 -11.60 19.82
C ILE A 287 -9.22 -12.71 20.84
N THR A 288 -10.28 -13.51 20.66
CA THR A 288 -10.65 -14.59 21.59
C THR A 288 -10.23 -15.98 21.09
N LYS A 289 -10.21 -16.19 19.77
CA LYS A 289 -9.95 -17.52 19.19
C LYS A 289 -8.50 -17.76 18.77
N ILE A 290 -7.76 -16.71 18.43
CA ILE A 290 -6.44 -16.85 17.79
C ILE A 290 -5.37 -16.08 18.56
N ALA A 291 -5.57 -14.78 18.78
CA ALA A 291 -4.60 -13.90 19.44
C ALA A 291 -4.07 -14.42 20.78
N PRO A 292 -4.85 -15.10 21.65
CA PRO A 292 -4.36 -15.57 22.94
C PRO A 292 -3.21 -16.59 22.85
N TYR A 293 -3.09 -17.27 21.71
CA TYR A 293 -2.11 -18.33 21.47
C TYR A 293 -0.94 -17.88 20.59
N ALA A 294 -1.04 -16.73 19.94
CA ALA A 294 -0.01 -16.21 19.05
C ALA A 294 1.21 -15.74 19.86
N SER A 295 2.41 -16.11 19.41
CA SER A 295 3.66 -15.50 19.85
C SER A 295 4.02 -14.31 18.96
N ILE A 296 3.79 -14.44 17.66
CA ILE A 296 4.03 -13.42 16.65
C ILE A 296 2.83 -13.35 15.71
N ILE A 297 2.38 -12.15 15.39
CA ILE A 297 1.38 -11.92 14.34
C ILE A 297 2.08 -11.25 13.16
N VAL A 298 2.02 -11.88 11.99
CA VAL A 298 2.46 -11.32 10.71
C VAL A 298 1.20 -10.95 9.93
N ASN A 299 0.83 -9.68 10.01
CA ASN A 299 -0.42 -9.17 9.46
C ASN A 299 -0.26 -8.77 7.99
N GLY A 300 -0.89 -9.53 7.10
CA GLY A 300 -0.90 -9.29 5.66
C GLY A 300 -2.31 -9.22 5.07
N LEU A 301 -3.30 -8.90 5.93
CA LEU A 301 -4.70 -8.88 5.55
C LEU A 301 -5.06 -7.59 4.80
N PHE A 302 -5.97 -7.71 3.83
CA PHE A 302 -6.60 -6.56 3.21
C PHE A 302 -7.83 -6.15 4.03
N TRP A 303 -7.89 -4.87 4.41
CA TRP A 303 -8.96 -4.31 5.23
C TRP A 303 -9.60 -3.09 4.56
N ARG A 304 -10.92 -2.97 4.65
CA ARG A 304 -11.68 -1.78 4.25
C ARG A 304 -12.22 -1.07 5.47
N ALA A 305 -12.46 0.24 5.36
CA ALA A 305 -12.97 1.06 6.47
C ALA A 305 -14.24 0.51 7.17
N ASN A 306 -15.10 -0.20 6.42
CA ASN A 306 -16.33 -0.79 6.95
C ASN A 306 -16.18 -2.25 7.39
N ASP A 307 -15.02 -2.88 7.16
CA ASP A 307 -14.77 -4.24 7.59
C ASP A 307 -14.48 -4.28 9.10
N PRO A 308 -14.89 -5.33 9.82
CA PRO A 308 -14.52 -5.51 11.22
C PRO A 308 -13.00 -5.51 11.39
N ARG A 309 -12.50 -4.73 12.35
CA ARG A 309 -11.08 -4.72 12.71
C ARG A 309 -10.65 -6.07 13.25
N LEU A 310 -9.41 -6.46 12.99
CA LEU A 310 -8.80 -7.67 13.53
C LEU A 310 -8.61 -7.54 15.05
N ILE A 311 -8.03 -6.41 15.48
CA ILE A 311 -7.83 -6.05 16.88
C ILE A 311 -8.25 -4.60 17.08
N LYS A 312 -9.22 -4.38 17.98
CA LYS A 312 -9.67 -3.05 18.40
C LYS A 312 -8.82 -2.56 19.56
N THR A 313 -8.66 -1.24 19.70
CA THR A 313 -7.91 -0.64 20.81
C THR A 313 -8.56 -1.00 22.15
N LEU A 314 -9.89 -0.98 22.23
CA LEU A 314 -10.62 -1.36 23.45
C LEU A 314 -10.41 -2.83 23.86
N ASP A 315 -10.04 -3.68 22.90
CA ASP A 315 -9.81 -5.10 23.13
C ASP A 315 -8.32 -5.44 23.33
N SER A 316 -7.40 -4.46 23.22
CA SER A 316 -5.96 -4.76 23.27
C SER A 316 -5.49 -5.26 24.63
N THR A 317 -6.15 -4.86 25.73
CA THR A 317 -5.87 -5.36 27.08
C THR A 317 -6.13 -6.86 27.23
N LYS A 318 -6.87 -7.49 26.31
CA LYS A 318 -7.11 -8.94 26.27
C LYS A 318 -5.98 -9.70 25.58
N LEU A 319 -4.98 -9.02 25.02
CA LEU A 319 -3.84 -9.67 24.38
C LEU A 319 -3.02 -10.41 25.44
N SER A 320 -2.70 -11.67 25.13
CA SER A 320 -1.92 -12.54 26.00
C SER A 320 -0.49 -12.04 26.13
N SER A 321 0.12 -12.22 27.31
CA SER A 321 1.56 -12.00 27.51
C SER A 321 2.44 -12.90 26.63
N LYS A 322 1.86 -13.95 26.02
CA LYS A 322 2.53 -14.78 25.01
C LYS A 322 2.83 -14.01 23.72
N LEU A 323 2.04 -12.99 23.38
CA LEU A 323 2.22 -12.20 22.16
C LEU A 323 3.39 -11.23 22.34
N ILE A 324 4.49 -11.52 21.67
CA ILE A 324 5.76 -10.78 21.78
C ILE A 324 5.84 -9.70 20.73
N ALA A 325 5.37 -9.99 19.51
CA ALA A 325 5.57 -9.11 18.38
C ALA A 325 4.40 -9.14 17.37
N ILE A 326 4.17 -8.01 16.71
CA ILE A 326 3.26 -7.85 15.58
C ILE A 326 4.02 -7.14 14.45
N CYS A 327 4.05 -7.75 13.28
CA CYS A 327 4.44 -7.09 12.05
C CYS A 327 3.18 -6.76 11.25
N ASP A 328 2.79 -5.49 11.22
CA ASP A 328 1.71 -5.03 10.37
C ASP A 328 2.21 -4.57 9.01
N ILE A 329 2.30 -5.53 8.08
CA ILE A 329 2.76 -5.29 6.71
C ILE A 329 1.69 -4.58 5.87
N SER A 330 0.42 -4.65 6.29
CA SER A 330 -0.63 -3.83 5.66
C SER A 330 -0.40 -2.34 5.92
N ALA A 331 0.21 -2.01 7.07
CA ALA A 331 0.68 -0.67 7.45
C ALA A 331 -0.36 0.43 7.20
N ASP A 332 -1.63 0.15 7.54
CA ASP A 332 -2.74 1.10 7.44
C ASP A 332 -2.95 1.77 8.81
N PRO A 333 -2.59 3.06 9.02
CA PRO A 333 -2.85 3.77 10.27
C PRO A 333 -4.33 3.73 10.64
N ASN A 334 -4.63 3.36 11.89
CA ASN A 334 -5.99 3.11 12.38
C ASN A 334 -6.73 2.09 11.50
N GLY A 335 -6.03 1.07 11.00
CA GLY A 335 -6.53 0.05 10.10
C GLY A 335 -7.01 -1.21 10.82
N SER A 336 -6.64 -2.37 10.29
CA SER A 336 -7.07 -3.67 10.86
C SER A 336 -6.60 -3.90 12.30
N ILE A 337 -5.47 -3.31 12.68
CA ILE A 337 -4.96 -3.23 14.05
C ILE A 337 -5.13 -1.78 14.51
N GLU A 338 -6.18 -1.51 15.29
CA GLU A 338 -6.68 -0.15 15.50
C GLU A 338 -5.69 0.79 16.21
N PHE A 339 -4.97 0.26 17.20
CA PHE A 339 -4.06 1.05 18.04
C PHE A 339 -2.76 1.44 17.31
N MET A 340 -2.53 0.94 16.10
CA MET A 340 -1.44 1.38 15.25
C MET A 340 -1.84 2.70 14.57
N THR A 341 -1.55 3.82 15.22
CA THR A 341 -1.92 5.16 14.74
C THR A 341 -0.93 5.73 13.73
N GLU A 342 0.30 5.21 13.68
CA GLU A 342 1.39 5.64 12.82
C GLU A 342 2.20 4.43 12.33
N CYS A 343 2.83 4.57 11.17
CA CYS A 343 3.72 3.56 10.61
C CYS A 343 5.15 3.77 11.11
N THR A 344 5.87 2.68 11.39
CA THR A 344 7.32 2.76 11.62
C THR A 344 8.06 3.06 10.32
N THR A 345 9.35 3.44 10.39
CA THR A 345 10.18 3.72 9.20
C THR A 345 11.36 2.78 9.16
N ILE A 346 12.05 2.68 8.02
CA ILE A 346 13.24 1.84 7.91
C ILE A 346 14.34 2.25 8.92
N GLU A 347 14.47 3.55 9.22
CA GLU A 347 15.42 4.07 10.21
C GLU A 347 14.99 3.85 11.67
N LYS A 348 13.68 3.76 11.91
CA LYS A 348 13.09 3.51 13.24
C LYS A 348 12.06 2.39 13.11
N PRO A 349 12.49 1.15 12.83
CA PRO A 349 11.62 0.07 12.36
C PRO A 349 10.70 -0.49 13.44
N PHE A 350 11.04 -0.28 14.71
CA PHE A 350 10.34 -0.89 15.83
C PHE A 350 9.90 0.11 16.88
N VAL A 351 8.73 -0.17 17.44
CA VAL A 351 8.21 0.48 18.64
C VAL A 351 7.63 -0.57 19.59
N ILE A 352 7.47 -0.24 20.87
CA ILE A 352 6.78 -1.08 21.85
C ILE A 352 5.41 -0.47 22.13
N TYR A 353 4.34 -1.23 21.90
CA TYR A 353 2.98 -0.88 22.29
C TYR A 353 2.64 -1.54 23.63
N ASN A 354 2.23 -0.74 24.63
CA ASN A 354 1.75 -1.23 25.91
C ASN A 354 0.21 -1.29 25.90
N PRO A 355 -0.42 -2.48 25.90
CA PRO A 355 -1.88 -2.60 25.79
C PRO A 355 -2.65 -2.12 27.01
N GLU A 356 -2.04 -2.10 28.20
CA GLU A 356 -2.67 -1.63 29.46
C GLU A 356 -2.75 -0.11 29.50
N MET A 357 -1.67 0.55 29.06
CA MET A 357 -1.58 2.01 29.05
C MET A 357 -2.09 2.64 27.75
N GLY A 358 -2.18 1.87 26.66
CA GLY A 358 -2.54 2.37 25.34
C GLY A 358 -1.50 3.33 24.74
N ILE A 359 -0.22 3.17 25.11
CA ILE A 359 0.87 4.06 24.66
C ILE A 359 1.94 3.28 23.90
N THR A 360 2.65 4.01 23.03
CA THR A 360 3.76 3.48 22.22
C THR A 360 5.08 4.16 22.61
N THR A 361 6.16 3.39 22.73
CA THR A 361 7.50 3.88 23.05
C THR A 361 8.55 3.34 22.07
N SER A 362 9.69 4.01 21.95
CA SER A 362 10.82 3.53 21.13
C SER A 362 11.82 2.65 21.91
N ARG A 363 11.61 2.46 23.22
CA ARG A 363 12.54 1.70 24.07
C ARG A 363 12.19 0.23 24.07
N LEU A 364 13.01 -0.58 23.42
CA LEU A 364 12.84 -2.03 23.34
C LEU A 364 12.93 -2.78 24.69
N THR A 365 13.26 -2.09 25.78
CA THR A 365 13.22 -2.64 27.16
C THR A 365 11.86 -2.45 27.84
N ASP A 366 11.00 -1.57 27.32
CA ASP A 366 9.72 -1.25 27.97
C ASP A 366 8.75 -2.46 27.91
N PRO A 367 7.81 -2.60 28.86
CA PRO A 367 6.81 -3.66 28.83
C PRO A 367 5.81 -3.43 27.69
N GLY A 368 5.50 -4.50 26.95
CA GLY A 368 4.55 -4.44 25.84
C GLY A 368 4.94 -5.34 24.66
N ILE A 369 4.28 -5.08 23.54
CA ILE A 369 4.37 -5.84 22.30
C ILE A 369 5.25 -5.07 21.32
N LEU A 370 6.22 -5.73 20.71
CA LEU A 370 7.02 -5.16 19.63
C LEU A 370 6.16 -4.98 18.37
N ILE A 371 6.11 -3.78 17.83
CA ILE A 371 5.38 -3.47 16.60
C ILE A 371 6.38 -3.07 15.50
N CYS A 372 6.22 -3.68 14.33
CA CYS A 372 6.85 -3.25 13.08
C CYS A 372 5.74 -2.96 12.06
N SER A 373 5.73 -1.78 11.46
CA SER A 373 4.66 -1.33 10.55
C SER A 373 5.17 -0.43 9.43
N ILE A 374 6.32 -0.76 8.85
CA ILE A 374 6.93 -0.01 7.74
C ILE A 374 5.99 -0.05 6.51
N ASP A 375 5.68 1.10 5.94
CA ASP A 375 4.70 1.24 4.84
C ASP A 375 5.29 1.04 3.43
N ASN A 376 6.62 0.99 3.33
CA ASN A 376 7.37 0.83 2.11
C ASN A 376 8.28 -0.41 2.12
N MET A 377 7.88 -1.48 2.81
CA MET A 377 8.62 -2.76 2.95
C MET A 377 9.39 -3.23 1.69
N PRO A 378 8.79 -3.27 0.47
CA PRO A 378 9.51 -3.80 -0.69
C PRO A 378 10.72 -2.97 -1.14
N THR A 379 10.90 -1.75 -0.61
CA THR A 379 12.09 -0.91 -0.92
C THR A 379 13.39 -1.47 -0.34
N GLN A 380 13.28 -2.36 0.66
CA GLN A 380 14.42 -2.99 1.31
C GLN A 380 15.08 -4.07 0.43
N LEU A 381 14.31 -4.70 -0.47
CA LEU A 381 14.79 -5.67 -1.46
C LEU A 381 14.50 -5.16 -2.89
N PRO A 382 15.11 -4.04 -3.30
CA PRO A 382 14.59 -3.24 -4.41
C PRO A 382 14.87 -3.84 -5.79
N ARG A 383 15.93 -4.65 -5.95
CA ARG A 383 16.25 -5.31 -7.24
C ARG A 383 15.15 -6.33 -7.55
N GLU A 384 14.91 -7.27 -6.65
CA GLU A 384 13.92 -8.31 -6.88
C GLU A 384 12.48 -7.79 -6.84
N ALA A 385 12.18 -6.77 -6.03
CA ALA A 385 10.89 -6.09 -6.05
C ALA A 385 10.63 -5.42 -7.42
N THR A 386 11.63 -4.73 -7.98
CA THR A 386 11.59 -4.14 -9.33
C THR A 386 11.44 -5.21 -10.40
N GLU A 387 12.15 -6.33 -10.25
CA GLU A 387 12.09 -7.43 -11.19
C GLU A 387 10.70 -8.07 -11.23
N HIS A 388 10.16 -8.42 -10.06
CA HIS A 388 8.85 -9.03 -9.93
C HIS A 388 7.74 -8.11 -10.40
N PHE A 389 7.78 -6.84 -10.01
CA PHE A 389 6.82 -5.83 -10.45
C PHE A 389 6.85 -5.65 -11.97
N GLY A 390 8.05 -5.57 -12.55
CA GLY A 390 8.22 -5.49 -14.00
C GLY A 390 7.71 -6.71 -14.74
N ASN A 391 7.83 -7.94 -14.18
CA ASN A 391 7.25 -9.14 -14.79
C ASN A 391 5.73 -9.03 -14.91
N LEU A 392 5.07 -8.48 -13.89
CA LEU A 392 3.62 -8.26 -13.87
C LEU A 392 3.18 -7.12 -14.78
N LEU A 393 4.00 -6.07 -14.90
CA LEU A 393 3.68 -4.85 -15.64
C LEU A 393 3.97 -4.97 -17.15
N LEU A 394 5.03 -5.69 -17.53
CA LEU A 394 5.51 -5.79 -18.91
C LEU A 394 4.43 -6.16 -19.93
N PRO A 395 3.50 -7.11 -19.66
CA PRO A 395 2.42 -7.45 -20.60
C PRO A 395 1.56 -6.26 -21.02
N PHE A 396 1.48 -5.21 -20.20
CA PHE A 396 0.62 -4.06 -20.42
C PHE A 396 1.33 -2.83 -21.01
N VAL A 397 2.67 -2.82 -21.07
CA VAL A 397 3.46 -1.63 -21.45
C VAL A 397 3.15 -1.17 -22.88
N GLU A 398 2.98 -2.09 -23.82
CA GLU A 398 2.61 -1.76 -25.20
C GLU A 398 1.22 -1.10 -25.28
N ASP A 399 0.27 -1.56 -24.47
CA ASP A 399 -1.07 -1.00 -24.38
C ASP A 399 -1.09 0.39 -23.71
N MET A 400 -0.23 0.61 -22.70
CA MET A 400 0.03 1.95 -22.17
C MET A 400 0.61 2.89 -23.22
N LEU A 401 1.52 2.41 -24.08
CA LEU A 401 2.07 3.19 -25.20
C LEU A 401 1.01 3.51 -26.26
N LYS A 402 0.12 2.56 -26.60
CA LYS A 402 -1.03 2.82 -27.48
C LYS A 402 -1.94 3.90 -26.89
N ALA A 403 -2.23 3.82 -25.59
CA ALA A 403 -2.99 4.84 -24.88
C ALA A 403 -2.26 6.19 -24.89
N ALA A 404 -0.94 6.21 -24.79
CA ALA A 404 -0.14 7.43 -24.82
C ALA A 404 -0.17 8.14 -26.19
N GLN A 405 -0.29 7.38 -27.28
CA GLN A 405 -0.37 7.90 -28.65
C GLN A 405 -1.77 8.35 -29.06
N ALA A 406 -2.81 7.99 -28.29
CA ALA A 406 -4.18 8.34 -28.61
C ALA A 406 -4.47 9.83 -28.37
N THR A 407 -5.15 10.45 -29.34
CA THR A 407 -5.55 11.87 -29.31
C THR A 407 -6.63 12.17 -28.25
N SER A 408 -7.48 11.19 -27.94
CA SER A 408 -8.56 11.33 -26.95
C SER A 408 -8.87 9.98 -26.29
N PHE A 409 -9.50 10.02 -25.11
CA PHE A 409 -9.88 8.82 -24.35
C PHE A 409 -10.71 7.81 -25.17
N ASN A 410 -11.69 8.30 -25.94
CA ASN A 410 -12.57 7.44 -26.75
C ASN A 410 -11.86 6.76 -27.92
N LYS A 411 -10.70 7.29 -28.35
CA LYS A 411 -9.87 6.73 -29.43
C LYS A 411 -8.77 5.80 -28.92
N ILE A 412 -8.72 5.54 -27.61
CA ILE A 412 -7.77 4.58 -27.03
C ILE A 412 -8.21 3.17 -27.40
N ASN A 413 -7.32 2.48 -28.14
CA ASN A 413 -7.43 1.08 -28.49
C ASN A 413 -6.37 0.27 -27.72
N CYS A 414 -6.75 -0.20 -26.54
CA CYS A 414 -5.93 -1.01 -25.64
C CYS A 414 -6.82 -2.00 -24.88
N VAL A 415 -6.20 -2.92 -24.15
CA VAL A 415 -6.92 -3.83 -23.24
C VAL A 415 -7.66 -3.07 -22.13
N ASP A 416 -8.73 -3.67 -21.62
CA ASP A 416 -9.63 -3.02 -20.66
C ASP A 416 -8.96 -2.75 -19.32
N GLU A 417 -8.02 -3.58 -18.89
CA GLU A 417 -7.25 -3.39 -17.66
C GLU A 417 -6.48 -2.06 -17.69
N ILE A 418 -5.93 -1.68 -18.86
CA ILE A 418 -5.26 -0.39 -19.04
C ILE A 418 -6.27 0.73 -19.24
N LYS A 419 -7.32 0.52 -20.03
CA LYS A 419 -8.33 1.55 -20.27
C LYS A 419 -9.02 1.98 -18.97
N ASN A 420 -9.32 1.01 -18.11
CA ASN A 420 -9.92 1.22 -16.80
C ASN A 420 -8.95 1.83 -15.78
N ALA A 421 -7.64 1.67 -15.97
CA ALA A 421 -6.61 2.27 -15.11
C ALA A 421 -6.37 3.76 -15.39
N ILE A 422 -6.91 4.32 -16.47
CA ILE A 422 -6.75 5.73 -16.82
C ILE A 422 -7.66 6.61 -15.94
N ILE A 423 -7.04 7.33 -15.01
CA ILE A 423 -7.71 8.25 -14.08
C ILE A 423 -8.10 9.56 -14.76
N THR A 424 -7.17 10.14 -15.52
CA THR A 424 -7.35 11.41 -16.21
C THR A 424 -7.03 11.28 -17.69
N SER A 425 -7.69 12.06 -18.54
CA SER A 425 -7.33 12.21 -19.95
C SER A 425 -7.81 13.56 -20.47
N ASN A 426 -7.00 14.23 -21.29
CA ASN A 426 -7.37 15.49 -21.96
C ASN A 426 -7.89 16.58 -20.98
N GLY A 427 -7.31 16.64 -19.78
CA GLY A 427 -7.63 17.64 -18.75
C GLY A 427 -8.89 17.37 -17.93
N HIS A 428 -9.47 16.18 -18.03
CA HIS A 428 -10.65 15.77 -17.28
C HIS A 428 -10.39 14.44 -16.57
N LEU A 429 -11.11 14.19 -15.48
CA LEU A 429 -11.27 12.83 -14.95
C LEU A 429 -12.01 11.99 -15.99
N THR A 430 -11.71 10.69 -16.06
CA THR A 430 -12.51 9.77 -16.85
C THR A 430 -13.74 9.36 -16.04
N LYS A 431 -14.82 8.95 -16.73
CA LYS A 431 -16.14 8.69 -16.14
C LYS A 431 -16.11 7.79 -14.88
N LYS A 432 -15.23 6.79 -14.84
CA LYS A 432 -15.08 5.87 -13.70
C LYS A 432 -14.58 6.56 -12.43
N TYR A 433 -13.94 7.72 -12.56
CA TYR A 433 -13.28 8.45 -11.50
C TYR A 433 -13.91 9.83 -11.23
N ASP A 434 -15.04 10.17 -11.83
CA ASP A 434 -15.74 11.45 -11.61
C ASP A 434 -16.06 11.69 -10.12
N TYR A 435 -16.27 10.63 -9.33
CA TYR A 435 -16.49 10.71 -7.89
C TYR A 435 -15.34 11.38 -7.12
N ILE A 436 -14.12 11.42 -7.67
CA ILE A 436 -12.98 12.09 -7.03
C ILE A 436 -13.26 13.59 -6.89
N HIS A 437 -13.97 14.22 -7.83
CA HIS A 437 -14.38 15.62 -7.68
C HIS A 437 -15.24 15.83 -6.42
N GLU A 438 -16.17 14.91 -6.15
CA GLU A 438 -17.00 15.00 -4.94
C GLU A 438 -16.17 14.85 -3.66
N LEU A 439 -15.17 13.95 -3.67
CA LEU A 439 -14.24 13.79 -2.55
C LEU A 439 -13.44 15.07 -2.30
N MET A 440 -12.93 15.70 -3.37
CA MET A 440 -12.20 16.96 -3.29
C MET A 440 -13.07 18.08 -2.71
N VAL A 441 -14.32 18.21 -3.18
CA VAL A 441 -15.27 19.23 -2.68
C VAL A 441 -15.61 19.00 -1.21
N LYS A 442 -15.88 17.76 -0.80
CA LYS A 442 -16.16 17.41 0.61
C LYS A 442 -14.98 17.77 1.53
N GLN A 443 -13.75 17.58 1.08
CA GLN A 443 -12.56 17.94 1.86
C GLN A 443 -12.36 19.44 1.99
N LEU A 444 -12.61 20.21 0.92
CA LEU A 444 -12.57 21.68 0.97
C LEU A 444 -13.63 22.21 1.95
N GLY A 445 -14.86 21.67 1.91
CA GLY A 445 -15.91 22.04 2.87
C GLY A 445 -15.54 21.73 4.32
N LYS A 446 -14.90 20.58 4.59
CA LYS A 446 -14.37 20.27 5.93
C LYS A 446 -13.32 21.28 6.37
N LYS A 447 -12.33 21.60 5.54
CA LYS A 447 -11.26 22.58 5.87
C LYS A 447 -11.80 23.98 6.12
N ILE A 448 -12.83 24.41 5.38
CA ILE A 448 -13.48 25.72 5.59
C ILE A 448 -14.18 25.74 6.95
N ASN A 449 -14.89 24.66 7.32
CA ASN A 449 -15.55 24.57 8.62
C ASN A 449 -14.55 24.52 9.79
N THR A 450 -13.46 23.75 9.70
CA THR A 450 -12.43 23.72 10.75
C THR A 450 -11.76 25.08 10.91
N ARG A 451 -11.48 25.77 9.81
CA ARG A 451 -10.89 27.11 9.86
C ARG A 451 -11.87 28.13 10.42
N ALA A 452 -13.16 28.03 10.10
CA ALA A 452 -14.20 28.86 10.72
C ALA A 452 -14.32 28.59 12.23
N GLU A 453 -14.23 27.33 12.67
CA GLU A 453 -14.21 26.94 14.09
C GLU A 453 -12.94 27.41 14.82
N GLU A 454 -11.77 27.35 14.18
CA GLU A 454 -10.51 27.91 14.71
C GLU A 454 -10.55 29.44 14.79
N THR A 455 -11.25 30.10 13.86
CA THR A 455 -11.48 31.57 13.91
C THR A 455 -12.53 31.95 14.97
N TYR A 456 -13.26 30.97 15.55
CA TYR A 456 -14.21 31.21 16.64
C TYR A 456 -13.58 31.20 18.04
N PHE A 457 -12.25 31.02 18.14
CA PHE A 457 -11.49 31.07 19.40
C PHE A 457 -10.39 32.15 19.45
N GLY A 458 -10.38 33.09 18.51
CA GLY A 458 -9.49 34.25 18.52
C GLY A 458 -10.23 35.51 18.11
N ASP A 459 -10.46 36.36 19.11
CA ASP A 459 -10.87 37.78 19.03
C ASP A 459 -12.14 38.14 18.23
N PHE A 460 -13.17 38.48 19.00
CA PHE A 460 -14.22 39.40 18.55
C PHE A 460 -13.57 40.71 18.06
N ILE A 461 -13.74 41.05 16.78
CA ILE A 461 -14.17 42.36 16.24
C ILE A 461 -14.03 42.36 14.69
N ASP A 462 -15.19 42.52 14.04
CA ASP A 462 -15.45 43.17 12.75
C ASP A 462 -14.78 42.66 11.45
N VAL A 463 -15.44 41.71 10.75
CA VAL A 463 -15.18 41.37 9.34
C VAL A 463 -16.46 41.56 8.50
N THR A 464 -17.32 42.51 8.89
CA THR A 464 -18.59 42.75 8.20
C THR A 464 -18.51 43.75 7.05
N GLN A 465 -17.36 44.40 6.80
CA GLN A 465 -17.22 45.41 5.75
C GLN A 465 -16.48 44.96 4.47
N GLU A 466 -15.79 43.81 4.44
CA GLU A 466 -15.03 43.40 3.23
C GLU A 466 -15.81 42.51 2.25
N ILE A 467 -17.00 42.03 2.61
CA ILE A 467 -17.76 41.06 1.79
C ILE A 467 -18.64 41.74 0.72
N GLU A 468 -19.02 43.01 0.89
CA GLU A 468 -19.88 43.69 -0.09
C GLU A 468 -19.13 44.21 -1.33
N CYS A 469 -17.80 44.33 -1.30
CA CYS A 469 -17.06 44.98 -2.39
C CYS A 469 -16.60 44.03 -3.53
N LYS A 470 -16.75 42.71 -3.40
CA LYS A 470 -16.27 41.73 -4.42
C LYS A 470 -17.35 40.99 -5.21
N ASN A 471 -18.63 41.17 -4.91
CA ASN A 471 -19.73 40.45 -5.58
C ASN A 471 -20.34 41.15 -6.81
N GLN A 472 -19.69 42.17 -7.38
CA GLN A 472 -20.24 42.89 -8.55
C GLN A 472 -19.70 42.46 -9.92
N LYS A 473 -18.93 41.37 -10.01
CA LYS A 473 -18.48 40.83 -11.30
C LYS A 473 -18.58 39.32 -11.31
N PHE A 474 -19.77 38.78 -11.58
CA PHE A 474 -19.99 37.51 -12.31
C PHE A 474 -21.50 37.24 -12.30
N SER A 475 -22.25 37.90 -13.18
CA SER A 475 -23.57 37.45 -13.58
C SER A 475 -23.55 37.14 -15.07
N LYS A 476 -23.67 35.85 -15.40
CA LYS A 476 -24.57 35.33 -16.44
C LYS A 476 -24.47 33.81 -16.55
N SER A 477 -25.66 33.23 -16.69
CA SER A 477 -26.04 31.83 -16.91
C SER A 477 -25.66 30.82 -15.82
N PHE A 478 -26.56 30.62 -14.86
CA PHE A 478 -26.99 29.27 -14.46
C PHE A 478 -28.45 29.30 -14.01
N ASP A 479 -29.19 28.30 -14.49
CA ASP A 479 -30.63 28.10 -14.42
C ASP A 479 -31.13 27.89 -12.98
N SER A 480 -32.15 28.66 -12.61
CA SER A 480 -32.62 28.92 -11.24
C SER A 480 -33.57 27.87 -10.66
N ALA A 481 -33.53 26.63 -11.13
CA ALA A 481 -34.44 25.57 -10.68
C ALA A 481 -33.87 24.64 -9.59
N GLY A 482 -32.54 24.60 -9.38
CA GLY A 482 -31.90 23.69 -8.41
C GLY A 482 -31.72 24.26 -6.99
N LEU A 483 -31.57 25.58 -6.87
CA LEU A 483 -31.20 26.24 -5.61
C LEU A 483 -32.36 26.44 -4.62
N LEU A 484 -33.61 26.44 -5.11
CA LEU A 484 -34.79 26.56 -4.23
C LEU A 484 -35.09 25.28 -3.41
N LYS A 485 -34.56 24.12 -3.80
CA LYS A 485 -34.85 22.86 -3.09
C LYS A 485 -33.99 22.68 -1.83
N ILE A 486 -32.79 23.25 -1.82
CA ILE A 486 -31.84 23.14 -0.69
C ILE A 486 -32.16 24.17 0.42
N MET A 487 -32.79 25.29 0.09
CA MET A 487 -33.15 26.32 1.09
C MET A 487 -34.46 26.05 1.85
N SER A 488 -35.33 25.14 1.37
CA SER A 488 -36.60 24.84 2.07
C SER A 488 -36.47 23.84 3.22
N GLN A 489 -35.40 23.03 3.27
CA GLN A 489 -35.20 22.04 4.36
C GLN A 489 -34.42 22.58 5.56
N LYS A 490 -33.73 23.71 5.45
CA LYS A 490 -32.95 24.31 6.57
C LYS A 490 -33.75 25.23 7.49
N LYS A 491 -34.97 25.63 7.12
CA LYS A 491 -35.84 26.49 7.97
C LYS A 491 -36.71 25.74 8.98
N PHE A 492 -36.71 24.40 8.96
CA PHE A 492 -37.57 23.60 9.85
C PHE A 492 -36.87 23.02 11.10
N LEU A 493 -35.56 23.25 11.26
CA LEU A 493 -34.76 22.64 12.35
C LEU A 493 -34.23 23.64 13.39
N THR A 494 -34.72 24.88 13.39
CA THR A 494 -34.25 25.94 14.32
C THR A 494 -35.32 26.51 15.24
N GLN A 495 -36.48 25.85 15.41
CA GLN A 495 -37.57 26.36 16.26
C GLN A 495 -38.06 25.47 17.40
N HIS A 496 -37.45 24.32 17.67
CA HIS A 496 -37.76 23.52 18.88
C HIS A 496 -36.49 23.08 19.59
N ASN A 497 -35.98 23.95 20.47
CA ASN A 497 -35.24 23.60 21.70
C ASN A 497 -34.98 24.87 22.55
N ARG A 498 -36.07 25.59 22.87
CA ARG A 498 -36.14 26.52 24.00
C ARG A 498 -37.56 26.43 24.59
N ALA A 499 -37.74 25.49 25.52
CA ALA A 499 -38.69 25.51 26.63
C ALA A 499 -38.28 24.37 27.57
#